data_AF-A0AAV5TBB3-F1
#
_entry.id   AF-A0AAV5TBB3-F1
#
_cell.length_a   1.000
_cell.length_b   1.000
_cell.length_c   1.000
_cell.angle_alpha   90.00
_cell.angle_beta   90.00
_cell.angle_gamma   90.00
#
_symmetry.space_group_name_H-M   'P 1'
#
loop_
_entity.id
_entity.type
_entity.pdbx_description
1 polymer ?
#
loop_
_entity_poly.entity_id
_entity_poly.type
_entity_poly.pdbx_seq_one_letter_code
_entity_poly.pdbx_strand_id
1 'polypeptide(L)' 'CVLCEAHPTTASSYIQHVYDQHKSNLRSNGISLFCSCGQELRSTKGAWNHNKKCDARLFTLHKLDNN' A
#
# COMPACT_ATOMS: atom_id res chain seq x y z
N CYS A 1 5.96 7.86 -2.46
CA CYS A 1 4.56 8.01 -2.01
C CYS A 1 3.93 8.91 -3.06
N VAL A 2 2.69 8.68 -3.49
CA VAL A 2 2.13 9.57 -4.54
C VAL A 2 1.74 10.95 -4.01
N LEU A 3 1.77 11.13 -2.68
CA LEU A 3 1.42 12.38 -1.99
C LEU A 3 2.66 13.16 -1.52
N CYS A 4 3.85 12.55 -1.53
CA CYS A 4 5.12 13.19 -1.13
C CYS A 4 6.35 12.40 -1.60
N GLU A 5 7.53 12.97 -1.45
CA GLU A 5 8.81 12.40 -1.90
C GLU A 5 9.34 11.23 -1.04
N ALA A 6 8.56 10.72 -0.07
CA ALA A 6 8.97 9.57 0.72
C ALA A 6 8.94 8.27 -0.11
N HIS A 7 9.96 7.43 -0.03
CA HIS A 7 10.06 6.17 -0.81
C HIS A 7 10.02 4.92 0.11
N PRO A 8 8.85 4.53 0.64
CA PRO A 8 8.71 3.32 1.45
C PRO A 8 9.12 2.07 0.66
N THR A 9 9.93 1.21 1.28
CA THR A 9 10.50 0.01 0.64
C THR A 9 9.58 -1.21 0.69
N THR A 10 8.51 -1.17 1.49
CA THR A 10 7.55 -2.28 1.64
C THR A 10 6.12 -1.77 1.60
N ALA A 11 5.18 -2.62 1.15
CA ALA A 11 3.76 -2.26 1.09
C ALA A 11 3.21 -1.87 2.46
N SER A 12 3.57 -2.60 3.52
CA SER A 12 3.18 -2.29 4.89
C SER A 12 3.73 -0.94 5.36
N SER A 13 5.00 -0.63 5.07
CA SER A 13 5.58 0.68 5.38
C SER A 13 4.92 1.79 4.57
N TYR A 14 4.54 1.53 3.31
CA TYR A 14 3.81 2.48 2.48
C TYR A 14 2.45 2.83 3.08
N ILE A 15 1.65 1.83 3.45
CA ILE A 15 0.32 2.04 4.06
C ILE A 15 0.46 2.79 5.38
N GLN A 16 1.43 2.39 6.22
CA GLN A 16 1.71 3.04 7.50
C GLN A 16 2.09 4.51 7.30
N HIS A 17 2.95 4.81 6.31
CA HIS A 17 3.36 6.16 5.98
C HIS A 17 2.17 7.03 5.55
N VAL A 18 1.30 6.53 4.67
CA VAL A 18 0.10 7.28 4.25
C VAL A 18 -0.81 7.59 5.45
N TYR A 19 -0.98 6.61 6.34
CA TYR A 19 -1.79 6.79 7.55
C TYR A 19 -1.18 7.79 8.53
N ASP A 20 0.11 7.68 8.81
CA ASP A 20 0.76 8.47 9.85
C ASP A 20 1.02 9.91 9.40
N GLN A 21 1.59 10.08 8.19
CA GLN A 21 2.06 11.36 7.67
C GLN A 21 0.97 12.16 6.98
N HIS A 22 0.04 11.50 6.28
CA HIS A 22 -1.02 12.18 5.53
C HIS A 22 -2.38 12.10 6.23
N LYS A 23 -2.44 11.46 7.41
CA LYS A 23 -3.69 11.19 8.16
C LYS A 23 -4.81 10.64 7.26
N SER A 24 -4.41 9.83 6.27
CA SER A 24 -5.28 9.37 5.19
C SER A 24 -5.07 7.88 4.93
N ASN A 25 -5.87 7.30 4.05
CA ASN A 25 -5.74 5.90 3.67
C ASN A 25 -5.65 5.78 2.14
N LEU A 26 -5.15 4.65 1.63
CA LEU A 26 -4.94 4.47 0.20
C LEU A 26 -6.21 4.76 -0.61
N ARG A 27 -7.35 4.23 -0.15
CA ARG A 27 -8.63 4.32 -0.85
C ARG A 27 -9.16 5.75 -0.92
N SER A 28 -9.02 6.53 0.16
CA SER A 28 -9.35 7.96 0.17
C SER A 28 -8.49 8.77 -0.81
N ASN A 29 -7.29 8.29 -1.16
CA ASN A 29 -6.45 8.91 -2.18
C ASN A 29 -6.64 8.31 -3.57
N GLY A 30 -7.65 7.45 -3.76
CA GLY A 30 -7.87 6.75 -5.02
C GLY A 30 -6.70 5.83 -5.38
N ILE A 31 -6.15 5.11 -4.40
CA ILE A 31 -5.02 4.19 -4.58
C ILE A 31 -5.41 2.83 -4.01
N SER A 32 -5.04 1.76 -4.72
CA SER A 32 -4.98 0.40 -4.21
C SER A 32 -3.55 -0.13 -4.31
N LEU A 33 -3.12 -0.87 -3.28
CA LEU A 33 -1.84 -1.57 -3.28
C LEU A 33 -2.08 -3.03 -3.65
N PHE A 34 -1.35 -3.52 -4.65
CA PHE A 34 -1.38 -4.91 -5.07
C PHE A 34 -0.03 -5.55 -4.80
N CYS A 35 -0.06 -6.72 -4.19
CA CYS A 35 1.09 -7.59 -4.13
C CYS A 35 1.39 -8.18 -5.52
N SER A 36 2.64 -8.53 -5.81
CA SER A 36 2.99 -9.27 -7.04
C SER A 36 2.27 -10.62 -7.17
N CYS A 37 1.76 -11.19 -6.07
CA CYS A 37 0.93 -12.40 -6.11
C CYS A 37 -0.52 -12.14 -6.54
N GLY A 38 -0.89 -10.89 -6.85
CA GLY A 38 -2.24 -10.48 -7.24
C GLY A 38 -3.16 -10.12 -6.07
N GLN A 39 -2.71 -10.24 -4.82
CA GLN A 39 -3.54 -9.93 -3.66
C GLN A 39 -3.56 -8.44 -3.35
N GLU A 40 -4.75 -7.87 -3.19
CA GLU A 40 -4.92 -6.48 -2.78
C GLU A 40 -4.63 -6.30 -1.28
N LEU A 41 -3.78 -5.31 -0.95
CA LEU A 41 -3.33 -4.98 0.39
C LEU A 41 -3.99 -3.68 0.86
N ARG A 42 -5.12 -3.80 1.56
CA ARG A 42 -5.94 -2.66 2.00
C ARG A 42 -5.52 -2.01 3.32
N SER A 43 -4.69 -2.68 4.11
CA SER A 43 -4.39 -2.24 5.48
C SER A 43 -3.03 -2.74 5.93
N THR A 44 -2.38 -2.01 6.85
CA THR A 44 -1.06 -2.36 7.37
C THR A 44 -1.03 -3.76 7.98
N LYS A 45 -2.03 -4.12 8.79
CA LYS A 45 -2.15 -5.46 9.40
C LYS A 45 -2.30 -6.56 8.33
N GLY A 46 -3.10 -6.30 7.30
CA GLY A 46 -3.29 -7.21 6.17
C GLY A 46 -2.00 -7.41 5.38
N ALA A 47 -1.31 -6.31 5.06
CA ALA A 47 -0.01 -6.32 4.38
C ALA A 47 1.07 -7.04 5.20
N TRP A 48 1.13 -6.79 6.50
CA TRP A 48 2.08 -7.46 7.39
C TRP A 48 1.83 -8.97 7.49
N ASN A 49 0.57 -9.37 7.70
CA ASN A 49 0.21 -10.78 7.74
C ASN A 49 0.42 -11.48 6.39
N HIS A 50 0.20 -10.76 5.29
CA HIS A 50 0.46 -11.25 3.95
C HIS A 50 1.96 -11.47 3.70
N ASN A 51 2.81 -10.52 4.08
CA ASN A 51 4.26 -10.62 3.94
C ASN A 51 4.86 -11.84 4.69
N LYS A 52 4.26 -12.25 5.81
CA LYS A 52 4.64 -13.50 6.49
C LYS A 52 4.37 -14.77 5.68
N LYS A 53 3.43 -14.73 4.74
CA LYS A 53 2.95 -15.87 3.96
C LYS A 53 3.32 -15.78 2.48
N CYS A 54 3.81 -14.63 2.04
CA CYS A 54 4.11 -14.33 0.67
C CYS A 54 5.45 -13.60 0.64
N ASP A 55 6.44 -14.20 -0.04
CA ASP A 55 7.79 -13.64 -0.20
C ASP A 55 7.82 -12.37 -1.08
N ALA A 56 6.65 -11.89 -1.49
CA ALA A 56 6.48 -10.75 -2.35
C ALA A 56 6.91 -9.45 -1.64
N ARG A 57 8.20 -9.17 -1.76
CA ARG A 57 8.81 -7.86 -1.47
C ARG A 57 8.37 -6.78 -2.45
N LEU A 58 7.80 -7.19 -3.58
CA LEU A 58 7.33 -6.32 -4.65
C LEU A 58 5.84 -6.07 -4.54
N PHE A 59 5.48 -4.81 -4.69
CA PHE A 59 4.10 -4.35 -4.71
C PHE A 59 3.93 -3.27 -5.78
N THR A 60 2.73 -3.16 -6.31
CA THR A 60 2.34 -2.22 -7.34
C THR A 60 1.25 -1.30 -6.81
N LEU A 61 1.33 -0.02 -7.15
CA LEU A 61 0.30 0.96 -6.84
C LEU A 61 -0.62 1.09 -8.04
N HIS A 62 -1.91 0.87 -7.85
CA HIS A 62 -2.94 1.13 -8.84
C HIS A 62 -3.70 2.38 -8.42
N LYS A 63 -3.81 3.37 -9.32
CA LYS A 63 -4.77 4.46 -9.13
C LYS A 63 -6.17 3.92 -9.45
N LEU A 64 -7.07 4.08 -8.51
CA LEU A 64 -8.50 3.86 -8.71
C LEU A 64 -8.99 5.08 -9.49
N ASP A 65 -9.19 4.91 -10.79
CA ASP A 65 -9.89 5.89 -11.62
C ASP A 65 -11.31 6.02 -11.07
N ASN A 66 -11.63 7.20 -10.52
CA ASN A 66 -12.97 7.51 -10.04
C ASN A 66 -13.77 7.94 -11.26
N ASN A 67 -14.43 6.98 -11.92
CA ASN A 67 -15.43 7.24 -12.96
C ASN A 67 -16.80 7.44 -12.34
#